data_AF-A0A8B9F796-F1
#
_entry.id   AF-A0A8B9F796-F1
#
_cell.length_a   1.000
_cell.length_b   1.000
_cell.length_c   1.000
_cell.angle_alpha   90.00
_cell.angle_beta   90.00
_cell.angle_gamma   90.00
#
_symmetry.space_group_name_H-M   'P 1'
#
loop_
_entity.id
_entity.type
_entity.pdbx_description
1 polymer ?
#
loop_
_entity_poly.entity_id
_entity_poly.type
_entity_poly.pdbx_seq_one_letter_code
_entity_poly.pdbx_strand_id
1 'polypeptide(L)' 'MDLELYSAEDEPLGRLDCDEALLGSYGLCDGCRVHVRTRRRRFATE' A
#
# COMPACT_ATOMS: atom_id res chain seq x y z
N MET A 1 -2.14 3.74 -7.71
CA MET A 1 -2.91 2.73 -6.94
C MET A 1 -3.04 3.24 -5.51
N ASP A 2 -3.90 2.70 -4.65
CA ASP A 2 -3.86 3.05 -3.23
C ASP A 2 -3.11 1.95 -2.47
N LEU A 3 -1.96 2.31 -1.88
CA LEU A 3 -1.11 1.40 -1.15
C LEU A 3 -0.97 1.89 0.30
N GLU A 4 -1.11 0.96 1.24
CA GLU A 4 -1.03 1.24 2.68
C GLU A 4 -0.14 0.21 3.34
N LEU A 5 0.76 0.68 4.20
CA LEU A 5 1.76 -0.12 4.90
C LEU A 5 1.26 -0.47 6.29
N TYR A 6 1.43 -1.74 6.65
CA TYR A 6 1.07 -2.29 7.95
C TYR A 6 2.28 -2.96 8.61
N SER A 7 2.30 -2.94 9.94
CA SER A 7 3.24 -3.72 10.74
C SER A 7 2.93 -5.22 10.63
N ALA A 8 3.82 -6.05 11.19
CA ALA A 8 3.57 -7.48 11.30
C ALA A 8 2.34 -7.83 12.16
N GLU A 9 1.95 -6.92 13.05
CA GLU A 9 0.82 -7.03 13.97
C GLU A 9 -0.48 -6.43 13.40
N ASP A 10 -0.49 -6.08 12.10
CA ASP A 10 -1.64 -5.48 11.40
C ASP A 10 -1.96 -4.04 11.86
N GLU A 11 -0.98 -3.33 12.44
CA GLU A 11 -1.11 -1.91 12.78
C GLU A 11 -0.75 -1.02 11.58
N PRO A 12 -1.51 0.07 11.30
CA PRO A 12 -1.24 0.94 10.16
C PRO A 12 0.02 1.79 10.42
N LEU A 13 1.01 1.67 9.53
CA LEU A 13 2.27 2.44 9.59
C LEU A 13 2.23 3.69 8.69
N GLY A 14 1.39 3.71 7.67
CA GLY A 14 1.23 4.86 6.78
C GLY A 14 0.84 4.48 5.35
N ARG A 15 0.75 5.47 4.47
CA ARG A 15 0.44 5.26 3.04
C ARG A 15 1.71 5.36 2.20
N LEU A 16 1.79 4.55 1.14
CA LEU A 16 2.80 4.73 0.09
C LEU A 16 2.20 5.70 -0.93
N ASP A 17 2.55 6.97 -0.76
CA ASP A 17 1.98 8.12 -1.46
C ASP A 17 2.79 8.58 -2.67
N CYS A 18 4.04 8.12 -2.79
CA CYS A 18 4.93 8.44 -3.88
C CYS A 18 5.23 7.20 -4.71
N ASP A 19 4.82 7.20 -5.99
CA ASP A 19 5.01 6.08 -6.90
C ASP A 19 6.50 5.89 -7.32
N GLU A 20 7.34 6.91 -7.14
CA GLU A 20 8.76 6.89 -7.50
C GLU A 20 9.68 6.55 -6.32
N ALA A 21 9.15 6.61 -5.09
CA ALA A 21 9.93 6.34 -3.89
C ALA A 21 10.25 4.84 -3.76
N LEU A 22 11.47 4.53 -3.33
CA LEU A 22 11.87 3.15 -3.06
C LEU A 22 11.19 2.66 -1.79
N LEU A 23 10.72 1.42 -1.78
CA LEU A 23 10.01 0.88 -0.62
C LEU A 23 10.85 0.93 0.67
N GLY A 24 12.18 0.79 0.56
CA GLY A 24 13.10 0.91 1.69
C GLY A 24 13.17 2.30 2.34
N SER A 25 12.73 3.38 1.66
CA SER A 25 12.69 4.72 2.27
C SER A 25 11.52 4.90 3.25
N TYR A 26 10.53 4.01 3.23
CA TYR A 26 9.37 4.02 4.13
C TYR A 26 9.60 3.30 5.45
N GLY A 27 10.85 2.95 5.78
CA GLY A 27 11.20 2.31 7.06
C GLY A 27 10.59 0.92 7.21
N LEU A 28 10.62 0.11 6.13
CA LEU A 28 10.18 -1.27 6.21
C LEU A 28 11.00 -2.06 7.22
N CYS A 29 10.30 -2.84 8.04
CA CYS A 29 10.87 -3.86 8.91
C CYS A 29 10.46 -5.25 8.42
N ASP A 30 11.19 -6.27 8.85
CA ASP A 30 10.82 -7.66 8.57
C ASP A 30 9.42 -7.96 9.10
N GLY A 31 8.60 -8.60 8.26
CA GLY A 31 7.22 -8.94 8.59
C GLY A 31 6.18 -7.85 8.29
N CYS A 32 6.59 -6.66 7.85
CA CYS A 32 5.66 -5.64 7.33
C CYS A 32 4.82 -6.16 6.16
N ARG A 33 3.60 -5.66 6.02
CA ARG A 33 2.63 -6.04 4.98
C ARG A 33 2.21 -4.83 4.17
N VAL A 34 2.07 -5.00 2.85
CA VAL A 34 1.55 -3.96 1.96
C VAL A 34 0.13 -4.32 1.54
N HIS A 35 -0.83 -3.49 1.92
CA HIS A 35 -2.21 -3.62 1.47
C HIS A 35 -2.38 -2.92 0.12
N VAL A 36 -2.72 -3.69 -0.91
CA VAL A 36 -2.98 -3.17 -2.26
C VAL A 36 -4.47 -2.96 -2.48
N ARG A 37 -4.92 -1.70 -2.54
CA ARG A 37 -6.28 -1.34 -2.97
C ARG A 37 -6.25 -0.86 -4.40
N THR A 38 -6.83 -1.68 -5.28
CA THR A 38 -7.04 -1.30 -6.67
C THR A 38 -8.36 -0.53 -6.81
N ARG A 39 -8.31 0.70 -7.33
CA ARG A 39 -9.51 1.39 -7.80
C ARG A 39 -9.80 1.00 -9.25
N ARG A 40 -10.09 -0.28 -9.50
CA ARG A 40 -10.61 -0.65 -10.82
C ARG A 40 -12.00 -0.02 -10.97
N ARG A 41 -12.12 0.95 -11.88
CA ARG A 41 -13.44 1.38 -12.36
C ARG A 41 -14.10 0.15 -12.96
N ARG A 42 -15.24 -0.26 -12.40
CA ARG A 42 -16.13 -1.17 -13.10
C ARG A 42 -16.61 -0.40 -14.32
N PHE A 43 -16.22 -0.82 -15.51
CA PHE A 43 -16.91 -0.38 -16.71
C PHE A 43 -18.33 -0.93 -16.59
N ALA A 44 -19.31 -0.03 -16.50
CA ALA A 44 -20.71 -0.43 -16.62
C ALA A 44 -20.89 -0.98 -18.03
N THR A 45 -21.21 -2.27 -18.14
CA THR A 45 -21.70 -2.84 -19.39
C THR A 45 -23.09 -2.25 -19.60
N GLU A 46 -23.25 -1.49 -20.68
CA GLU A 46 -24.56 -1.03 -21.18
C GLU A 46 -25.46 -2.22 -21.53
#